data_AF-A0A844HIL1-F1
#
_entry.id   AF-A0A844HIL1-F1
#
_cell.length_a   1.000
_cell.length_b   1.000
_cell.length_c   1.000
_cell.angle_alpha   90.00
_cell.angle_beta   90.00
_cell.angle_gamma   90.00
#
_symmetry.space_group_name_H-M   'P 1'
#
loop_
_entity.id
_entity.type
_entity.pdbx_description
1 polymer ?
#
loop_
_entity_poly.entity_id
_entity_poly.type
_entity_poly.pdbx_seq_one_letter_code
_entity_poly.pdbx_strand_id
1 'polypeptide(L)' 'MRKTAVLTDALTGITAFYHSPPWHLEAIKQHTTCTIVILSNEDGTRRLIPIKPETQDVHKRFANW' A
#
# COMPACT_ATOMS: atom_id res chain seq x y z
N MET A 1 -15.09 -8.59 13.62
CA MET A 1 -13.71 -9.09 13.73
C MET A 1 -12.75 -7.93 13.52
N ARG A 2 -11.82 -7.66 14.45
CA ARG A 2 -10.76 -6.66 14.22
C ARG A 2 -9.74 -7.23 13.24
N LYS A 3 -9.55 -6.58 12.09
CA LYS A 3 -8.50 -6.94 11.12
C LYS A 3 -7.22 -6.21 11.49
N THR A 4 -6.11 -6.93 11.54
CA THR A 4 -4.78 -6.36 11.82
C THR A 4 -3.92 -6.53 10.58
N ALA A 5 -3.30 -5.45 10.11
CA ALA A 5 -2.26 -5.51 9.08
C ALA A 5 -0.89 -5.28 9.72
N VAL A 6 0.09 -6.03 9.25
CA VAL A 6 1.47 -5.95 9.71
C VAL A 6 2.34 -5.64 8.51
N LEU A 7 3.10 -4.55 8.58
CA LEU A 7 4.04 -4.15 7.54
C LEU A 7 5.45 -4.27 8.10
N THR A 8 6.26 -5.10 7.48
CA THR A 8 7.68 -5.23 7.79
C THR A 8 8.49 -4.66 6.63
N ASP A 9 9.33 -3.68 6.94
CA ASP A 9 10.30 -3.14 6.00
C ASP A 9 11.39 -4.19 5.72
N ALA A 10 11.55 -4.57 4.47
CA ALA A 10 12.45 -5.66 4.08
C ALA A 10 13.94 -5.30 4.19
N LEU A 11 14.29 -4.02 4.24
CA LEU A 11 15.67 -3.54 4.30
C LEU A 11 16.15 -3.37 5.75
N THR A 12 15.29 -2.82 6.60
CA THR A 12 15.60 -2.47 7.99
C THR A 12 15.07 -3.50 9.00
N GLY A 13 14.11 -4.34 8.60
CA GLY A 13 13.43 -5.29 9.47
C GLY A 13 12.41 -4.66 10.43
N ILE A 14 12.21 -3.34 10.39
CA ILE A 14 11.27 -2.63 11.26
C ILE A 14 9.84 -3.06 10.91
N THR A 15 9.06 -3.37 11.94
CA THR A 15 7.69 -3.85 11.79
C THR A 15 6.69 -2.88 12.43
N ALA A 16 5.69 -2.47 11.66
CA ALA A 16 4.60 -1.61 12.09
C ALA A 16 3.26 -2.37 12.11
N PHE A 17 2.48 -2.16 13.17
CA PHE A 17 1.18 -2.78 13.38
C PHE A 17 0.06 -1.77 13.13
N TYR A 18 -0.91 -2.16 12.31
CA TYR A 18 -2.08 -1.34 12.01
C TYR A 18 -3.34 -2.09 12.41
N HIS A 19 -4.07 -1.56 13.39
CA HIS A 19 -5.34 -2.11 13.84
C HIS A 19 -6.49 -1.46 13.08
N SER A 20 -7.35 -2.28 12.48
CA SER A 20 -8.48 -1.85 11.64
C SER A 20 -8.08 -0.80 10.60
N PRO A 21 -7.09 -1.09 9.71
CA PRO A 21 -6.71 -0.15 8.68
C PRO A 21 -7.93 0.11 7.76
N PRO A 22 -8.27 1.39 7.49
CA PRO A 22 -9.44 1.73 6.68
C PRO A 22 -9.29 1.28 5.22
N TRP A 23 -8.06 1.04 4.76
CA TRP A 23 -7.77 0.60 3.41
C TRP A 23 -7.34 -0.86 3.38
N HIS A 24 -7.86 -1.60 2.40
CA HIS A 24 -7.58 -3.00 2.16
C HIS A 24 -7.01 -3.18 0.75
N LEU A 25 -6.05 -4.07 0.59
CA LEU A 25 -5.51 -4.40 -0.73
C LEU A 25 -6.57 -5.19 -1.52
N GLU A 26 -7.06 -4.60 -2.61
CA GLU A 26 -7.99 -5.25 -3.53
C GLU A 26 -7.23 -6.00 -4.62
N ALA A 27 -6.25 -5.35 -5.26
CA ALA A 27 -5.48 -5.96 -6.34
C ALA A 27 -4.14 -5.25 -6.58
N ILE A 28 -3.22 -5.97 -7.21
CA ILE A 28 -1.98 -5.42 -7.78
C ILE A 28 -2.01 -5.70 -9.28
N LYS A 29 -1.92 -4.66 -10.10
CA LYS A 29 -1.90 -4.77 -11.57
C LYS A 29 -0.57 -4.28 -12.11
N GLN A 30 0.11 -5.12 -12.86
CA GLN A 30 1.36 -4.75 -13.50
C GLN A 30 1.08 -4.21 -14.90
N HIS A 31 1.41 -2.94 -15.12
CA HIS A 31 1.47 -2.32 -16.44
C HIS A 31 2.91 -2.28 -16.93
N THR A 32 3.09 -2.11 -18.24
CA THR A 32 4.40 -2.08 -18.92
C THR A 32 5.40 -1.11 -18.30
N THR A 33 4.94 -0.03 -17.66
CA THR A 33 5.81 1.03 -17.10
C THR A 33 5.60 1.29 -15.61
N CYS A 34 4.60 0.66 -14.96
CA CYS A 34 4.33 0.87 -13.54
C CYS A 34 3.52 -0.29 -12.94
N THR A 35 3.57 -0.42 -11.63
CA THR A 35 2.69 -1.31 -10.88
C THR A 35 1.59 -0.48 -10.24
N ILE A 36 0.33 -0.80 -10.49
CA ILE A 36 -0.81 -0.11 -9.87
C ILE A 36 -1.31 -0.95 -8.70
N VAL A 37 -1.30 -0.37 -7.50
CA VAL A 37 -1.94 -0.94 -6.31
C VAL A 37 -3.35 -0.39 -6.21
N ILE A 38 -4.32 -1.28 -6.08
CA ILE A 38 -5.74 -0.93 -5.90
C ILE A 38 -6.10 -1.21 -4.46
N LEU A 39 -6.56 -0.18 -3.75
CA LEU A 39 -7.05 -0.28 -2.39
C LEU A 39 -8.55 0.00 -2.34
N SER A 40 -9.25 -0.73 -1.49
CA SER A 40 -10.66 -0.53 -1.19
C SER A 40 -10.85 -0.18 0.28
N ASN A 41 -11.81 0.68 0.57
CA ASN A 41 -12.24 1.03 1.92
C ASN A 41 -13.58 0.34 2.23
N GLU A 42 -13.91 0.21 3.51
CA GLU A 42 -15.17 -0.40 3.98
C GLU A 42 -16.41 0.37 3.50
N ASP A 43 -16.27 1.67 3.22
CA ASP A 43 -17.32 2.51 2.61
C ASP A 43 -17.50 2.30 1.10
N GLY A 44 -16.73 1.39 0.49
CA GLY A 44 -16.77 1.10 -0.95
C GLY A 44 -15.89 2.01 -1.80
N THR A 45 -15.22 3.01 -1.21
CA THR A 45 -14.27 3.89 -1.92
C THR A 45 -13.08 3.08 -2.42
N ARG A 46 -12.63 3.37 -3.65
CA ARG A 46 -11.44 2.76 -4.25
C ARG A 46 -10.37 3.80 -4.54
N ARG A 47 -9.11 3.45 -4.27
CA ARG A 47 -7.94 4.25 -4.64
C ARG A 47 -7.00 3.44 -5.51
N LEU A 48 -6.54 4.04 -6.61
CA LEU A 48 -5.53 3.47 -7.50
C LEU A 48 -4.23 4.23 -7.31
N ILE A 49 -3.19 3.52 -6.93
CA ILE A 49 -1.89 4.09 -6.56
C ILE A 49 -0.85 3.57 -7.55
N PRO A 50 -0.36 4.42 -8.48
CA PRO A 50 0.72 4.04 -9.35
C PRO A 50 2.04 4.00 -8.57
N ILE A 51 2.66 2.83 -8.51
CA ILE A 51 4.01 2.62 -8.02
C ILE A 51 4.94 2.61 -9.22
N LYS A 52 5.79 3.63 -9.31
CA LYS A 52 6.82 3.68 -10.35
C LYS A 52 8.03 2.86 -9.92
N PRO A 53 8.70 2.16 -10.85
CA PRO A 53 9.93 1.42 -10.52
C PRO A 53 11.05 2.32 -9.99
N GLU A 54 11.07 3.60 -10.38
CA GLU A 54 12.04 4.62 -9.95
C GLU A 54 11.81 5.15 -8.51
N THR A 55 10.65 4.87 -7.90
CA THR A 55 10.40 5.19 -6.49
C THR A 55 11.03 4.12 -5.59
N GLN A 56 12.35 4.21 -5.40
CA GLN A 56 13.13 3.32 -4.50
C GLN A 56 12.96 3.67 -3.02
N ASP A 57 12.62 4.92 -2.71
CA ASP A 57 12.51 5.42 -1.34
C ASP A 57 11.04 5.39 -0.85
N VAL A 58 10.81 4.79 0.32
CA VAL A 58 9.52 4.75 1.02
C VAL A 58 8.96 6.17 1.22
N HIS A 59 9.80 7.15 1.55
CA HIS A 59 9.35 8.53 1.72
C HIS A 59 8.81 9.13 0.43
N LYS A 60 9.45 8.83 -0.72
CA LYS A 60 8.97 9.28 -2.03
C LYS A 60 7.68 8.56 -2.46
N ARG A 61 7.50 7.31 -2.03
CA ARG A 61 6.32 6.49 -2.36
C ARG A 61 5.07 6.95 -1.61
N PHE A 62 5.22 7.49 -0.41
CA PHE A 62 4.11 7.91 0.46
C PHE A 62 4.09 9.42 0.76
N ALA A 63 4.87 10.25 0.05
CA ALA A 63 4.93 11.70 0.32
C ALA A 63 3.58 12.43 0.23
N ASN A 64 2.62 11.88 -0.52
CA ASN A 64 1.30 12.45 -0.77
C ASN A 64 0.17 11.64 -0.11
N TRP A 65 0.49 10.89 0.94
CA TRP A 65 -0.43 10.02 1.67
C TRP A 65 -0.68 10.53 3.09
#